data_AF-A0A5B1LN06-F1
#
_entry.id   AF-A0A5B1LN06-F1
#
_cell.length_a   1.000
_cell.length_b   1.000
_cell.length_c   1.000
_cell.angle_alpha   90.00
_cell.angle_beta   90.00
_cell.angle_gamma   90.00
#
_symmetry.space_group_name_H-M   'P 1'
#
loop_
_entity.id
_entity.type
_entity.pdbx_description
1 polymer ?
#
loop_
_entity_poly.entity_id
_entity_poly.type
_entity_poly.pdbx_seq_one_letter_code
_entity_poly.pdbx_strand_id
1 'polypeptide(L)'
;MGQKEHASEPINVAAIHLVRAAFAEASMTQHQLSEASGIPRSTLANMLSPTAEPRLVHVSQLVRIAIALGIDTRDWAAHLEAFERKRRGGDLDQRRGRKAAAPAVQKRAARKPSAGK
;
A
#
# COMPACT_ATOMS: atom_id res chain seq x y z
N MET A 1 14.44 -20.85 -2.38
CA MET A 1 14.60 -19.52 -1.74
C MET A 1 13.39 -18.67 -2.08
N GLY A 2 12.60 -18.31 -1.06
CA GLY A 2 11.28 -17.70 -1.22
C GLY A 2 11.35 -16.31 -1.85
N GLN A 3 10.56 -16.11 -2.90
CA GLN A 3 10.26 -14.79 -3.43
C GLN A 3 9.55 -14.03 -2.30
N LYS A 4 10.25 -13.09 -1.67
CA LYS A 4 9.62 -12.13 -0.75
C LYS A 4 8.67 -11.32 -1.62
N GLU A 5 7.38 -11.60 -1.48
CA GLU A 5 6.32 -10.79 -2.04
C GLU A 5 6.62 -9.34 -1.69
N HIS A 6 6.84 -8.51 -2.71
CA HIS A 6 6.80 -7.06 -2.55
C HIS A 6 5.34 -6.69 -2.26
N ALA A 7 4.85 -7.07 -1.08
CA ALA A 7 3.58 -6.63 -0.54
C ALA A 7 3.75 -5.16 -0.21
N SER A 8 3.59 -4.34 -1.24
CA SER A 8 3.43 -2.90 -1.10
C SER A 8 2.40 -2.64 -0.01
N GLU A 9 2.70 -1.70 0.88
CA GLU A 9 1.89 -1.38 2.05
C GLU A 9 0.39 -1.27 1.65
N PRO A 10 -0.52 -1.98 2.35
CA PRO A 10 -1.92 -2.02 1.97
C PRO A 10 -2.53 -0.61 1.94
N ILE A 11 -3.46 -0.34 1.00
CA ILE A 11 -4.19 0.94 0.93
C ILE A 11 -4.81 1.34 2.28
N ASN A 12 -5.17 0.33 3.08
CA ASN A 12 -5.69 0.48 4.42
C ASN A 12 -4.71 1.17 5.38
N VAL A 13 -3.42 0.85 5.26
CA VAL A 13 -2.38 1.44 6.09
C VAL A 13 -2.10 2.89 5.66
N ALA A 14 -2.08 3.17 4.36
CA ALA A 14 -2.01 4.55 3.87
C ALA A 14 -3.20 5.40 4.38
N ALA A 15 -4.40 4.81 4.41
CA ALA A 15 -5.59 5.44 4.97
C ALA A 15 -5.45 5.72 6.48
N ILE A 16 -4.82 4.83 7.25
CA ILE A 16 -4.53 5.05 8.69
C ILE A 16 -3.57 6.22 8.88
N HIS A 17 -2.53 6.34 8.06
CA HIS A 17 -1.59 7.47 8.17
C HIS A 17 -2.27 8.82 7.92
N LEU A 18 -3.15 8.90 6.92
CA LEU A 18 -3.96 10.10 6.66
C LEU A 18 -4.85 10.45 7.85
N VAL A 19 -5.51 9.44 8.43
CA VAL A 19 -6.34 9.63 9.62
C VAL A 19 -5.52 10.10 10.83
N ARG A 20 -4.30 9.55 11.03
CA ARG A 20 -3.39 9.99 12.10
C ARG A 20 -2.96 11.44 11.92
N ALA A 21 -2.62 11.86 10.70
CA ALA A 21 -2.26 13.24 10.40
C ALA A 21 -3.43 14.20 10.66
N ALA A 22 -4.62 13.87 10.13
CA ALA A 22 -5.82 14.66 10.36
C ALA A 22 -6.19 14.74 11.85
N PHE A 23 -6.01 13.67 12.63
CA PHE A 23 -6.23 13.69 14.07
C PHE A 23 -5.23 14.58 14.81
N ALA A 24 -3.96 14.61 14.38
CA ALA A 24 -2.94 15.48 14.97
C ALA A 24 -3.21 16.98 14.69
N GLU A 25 -3.81 17.28 13.53
CA GLU A 25 -4.23 18.64 13.16
C GLU A 25 -5.57 19.03 13.79
N ALA A 26 -6.44 18.06 14.03
CA ALA A 26 -7.70 18.27 14.72
C ALA A 26 -7.42 18.67 16.18
N SER A 27 -8.02 19.78 16.61
CA SER A 27 -8.04 20.19 18.03
C SER A 27 -9.01 19.33 18.85
N MET A 28 -9.02 18.01 18.61
CA MET A 28 -9.90 17.03 19.22
C MET A 28 -9.11 16.06 20.09
N THR A 29 -9.64 15.77 21.27
CA THR A 29 -9.15 14.69 22.12
C THR A 29 -9.62 13.32 21.62
N GLN A 30 -8.92 12.24 22.00
CA GLN A 30 -9.38 10.88 21.71
C GLN A 30 -10.76 10.57 22.32
N HIS A 31 -11.11 11.22 23.44
CA HIS A 31 -12.44 11.08 24.04
C HIS A 31 -13.52 11.69 23.15
N GLN A 32 -13.32 12.93 22.67
CA GLN A 32 -14.25 13.57 21.74
C GLN A 32 -14.38 12.80 20.43
N LEU A 33 -13.28 12.25 19.91
CA LEU A 33 -13.33 11.42 18.71
C LEU A 33 -14.07 10.09 18.95
N SER A 34 -13.92 9.50 20.14
CA SER A 34 -14.67 8.31 20.55
C SER A 34 -16.18 8.57 20.50
N GLU A 35 -16.63 9.67 21.10
CA GLU A 35 -18.03 10.08 21.09
C GLU A 35 -18.54 10.35 19.66
N ALA A 36 -17.78 11.10 18.86
CA ALA A 36 -18.19 11.49 17.51
C ALA A 36 -18.21 10.32 16.51
N SER A 37 -17.25 9.39 16.62
CA SER A 37 -17.14 8.24 15.71
C SER A 37 -17.93 7.01 16.19
N GLY A 38 -18.27 6.95 17.49
CA GLY A 38 -18.83 5.77 18.15
C GLY A 38 -17.87 4.59 18.22
N ILE A 39 -16.55 4.84 18.18
CA ILE A 39 -15.50 3.83 18.30
C ILE A 39 -14.89 3.93 19.70
N PRO A 40 -14.72 2.81 20.43
CA PRO A 40 -14.16 2.85 21.78
C PRO A 40 -12.79 3.55 21.84
N ARG A 41 -12.60 4.38 22.87
CA ARG A 41 -11.34 5.09 23.11
C ARG A 41 -10.11 4.19 23.12
N SER A 42 -10.21 2.97 23.67
CA SER A 42 -9.12 2.00 23.67
C SER A 42 -8.74 1.53 22.26
N THR A 43 -9.73 1.34 21.38
CA THR A 43 -9.52 1.04 19.96
C THR A 43 -8.83 2.21 19.25
N LEU A 44 -9.30 3.44 19.49
CA LEU A 44 -8.69 4.65 18.94
C LEU A 44 -7.25 4.84 19.42
N ALA A 45 -6.96 4.58 20.69
CA ALA A 45 -5.61 4.67 21.23
C ALA A 45 -4.63 3.74 20.50
N ASN A 46 -5.04 2.52 20.20
CA ASN A 46 -4.23 1.57 19.44
C ASN A 46 -4.07 1.99 17.97
N MET A 47 -5.15 2.48 17.34
CA MET A 47 -5.13 2.85 15.93
C MET A 47 -4.35 4.15 15.66
N LEU A 48 -4.52 5.16 16.51
CA LEU A 48 -4.00 6.50 16.32
C LEU A 48 -2.64 6.73 17.00
N SER A 49 -2.15 5.74 17.76
CA SER A 49 -0.82 5.85 18.37
C SER A 49 0.24 6.05 17.28
N PRO A 50 1.08 7.11 17.39
CA PRO A 50 2.12 7.38 16.40
C PRO A 50 3.22 6.31 16.40
N THR A 51 3.37 5.56 17.50
CA THR A 51 4.37 4.51 17.66
C THR A 51 3.82 3.10 17.40
N ALA A 52 2.51 2.95 17.26
CA ALA A 52 1.92 1.66 16.95
C ALA A 52 2.12 1.31 15.48
N GLU A 53 2.60 0.09 15.22
CA GLU A 53 2.63 -0.49 13.89
C GLU A 53 1.22 -0.46 13.27
N PRO A 54 1.05 0.09 12.07
CA PRO A 54 -0.23 0.09 11.39
C PRO A 54 -0.70 -1.35 11.12
N ARG A 55 -1.96 -1.62 11.43
CA ARG A 55 -2.59 -2.93 11.19
C ARG A 55 -3.75 -2.76 10.23
N LEU A 56 -4.21 -3.86 9.65
CA LEU A 56 -5.45 -3.85 8.88
C LEU A 56 -6.63 -3.51 9.79
N VAL A 57 -7.30 -2.40 9.47
CA VAL A 57 -8.49 -1.90 10.15
C VAL A 57 -9.70 -2.06 9.25
N HIS A 58 -10.87 -2.32 9.81
CA HIS A 58 -12.07 -2.42 9.00
C HIS A 58 -12.39 -1.06 8.34
N VAL A 59 -12.69 -1.07 7.03
CA VAL A 59 -12.92 0.17 6.25
C VAL A 59 -14.01 1.05 6.87
N SER A 60 -15.08 0.44 7.40
CA SER A 60 -16.14 1.21 8.07
C SER A 60 -15.66 2.00 9.29
N GLN A 61 -14.65 1.51 10.02
CA GLN A 61 -14.06 2.25 11.15
C GLN A 61 -13.26 3.45 10.64
N LEU A 62 -12.47 3.28 9.58
CA LEU A 62 -11.73 4.38 8.96
C LEU A 62 -12.66 5.48 8.45
N VAL A 63 -13.76 5.10 7.79
CA VAL A 63 -14.77 6.04 7.31
C VAL A 63 -15.43 6.80 8.48
N ARG A 64 -15.82 6.11 9.56
CA ARG A 64 -16.42 6.77 10.74
C ARG A 64 -15.47 7.75 11.40
N ILE A 65 -14.18 7.42 11.48
CA ILE A 65 -13.17 8.34 12.02
C ILE A 65 -12.97 9.54 11.09
N ALA A 66 -12.84 9.31 9.78
CA ALA A 66 -12.65 10.37 8.80
C ALA A 66 -13.81 11.39 8.83
N ILE A 67 -15.05 10.90 8.86
CA ILE A 67 -16.25 11.75 8.99
C ILE A 67 -16.23 12.53 10.30
N ALA A 68 -15.90 11.88 11.42
CA ALA A 68 -15.84 12.53 12.73
C ALA A 68 -14.75 13.62 12.83
N LEU A 69 -13.67 13.49 12.05
CA LEU A 69 -12.60 14.48 11.93
C LEU A 69 -12.93 15.60 10.91
N GLY A 70 -14.09 15.54 10.25
CA GLY A 70 -14.48 16.50 9.22
C GLY A 70 -13.67 16.39 7.94
N ILE A 71 -13.04 15.24 7.68
CA ILE A 71 -12.31 15.01 6.43
C ILE A 71 -13.31 14.94 5.28
N ASP A 72 -13.08 15.72 4.23
CA ASP A 72 -13.85 15.57 2.99
C ASP A 72 -13.55 14.18 2.39
N THR A 73 -14.58 13.35 2.36
CA THR A 73 -14.48 11.97 1.88
C THR A 73 -14.11 11.88 0.40
N ARG A 74 -14.43 12.90 -0.41
CA ARG A 74 -14.07 12.96 -1.84
C ARG A 74 -12.58 13.22 -1.99
N ASP A 75 -12.05 14.21 -1.28
CA ASP A 75 -10.61 14.53 -1.31
C ASP A 75 -9.78 13.38 -0.74
N TRP A 76 -10.29 12.73 0.29
CA TRP A 76 -9.66 11.54 0.87
C TRP A 76 -9.63 10.36 -0.11
N ALA A 77 -10.75 10.08 -0.79
CA ALA A 77 -10.81 9.06 -1.82
C ALA A 77 -9.85 9.36 -2.99
N ALA A 78 -9.80 10.61 -3.44
CA ALA A 78 -8.88 11.04 -4.50
C ALA A 78 -7.41 10.83 -4.11
N HIS A 79 -7.01 11.13 -2.87
CA HIS A 79 -5.66 10.86 -2.37
C HIS A 79 -5.34 9.36 -2.34
N LEU A 80 -6.28 8.53 -1.88
CA LEU A 80 -6.11 7.07 -1.87
C LEU A 80 -6.02 6.48 -3.28
N GLU A 81 -6.82 6.97 -4.22
CA GLU A 81 -6.74 6.59 -5.63
C GLU A 81 -5.42 7.01 -6.28
N ALA A 82 -4.93 8.21 -5.98
CA ALA A 82 -3.62 8.67 -6.44
C ALA A 82 -2.48 7.79 -5.89
N PHE A 83 -2.57 7.41 -4.61
CA PHE A 83 -1.64 6.47 -3.97
C PHE A 83 -1.67 5.10 -4.66
N GLU A 84 -2.86 4.54 -4.89
CA GLU A 84 -3.03 3.28 -5.64
C GLU A 84 -2.50 3.38 -7.08
N ARG A 85 -2.75 4.49 -7.77
CA ARG A 85 -2.28 4.71 -9.14
C ARG A 85 -0.76 4.78 -9.20
N LYS A 86 -0.12 5.47 -8.26
CA LYS A 86 1.34 5.52 -8.13
C LYS A 86 1.92 4.12 -7.85
N ARG A 87 1.26 3.35 -6.97
CA ARG A 87 1.61 1.95 -6.68
C ARG A 87 1.55 1.07 -7.93
N ARG A 88 0.44 1.12 -8.68
CA ARG A 88 0.23 0.34 -9.90
C ARG A 88 1.14 0.80 -11.06
N GLY A 89 1.37 2.11 -11.18
CA GLY A 89 2.26 2.70 -12.19
C GLY A 89 3.71 2.27 -12.01
N GLY A 90 4.20 2.21 -10.76
CA GLY A 90 5.55 1.71 -10.46
C GLY A 90 5.75 0.23 -10.79
N ASP A 91 4.74 -0.61 -10.60
CA ASP A 91 4.80 -2.05 -10.97
C ASP A 91 4.83 -2.25 -12.49
N LEU A 92 4.07 -1.45 -13.25
CA LEU A 92 4.08 -1.49 -14.72
C LEU A 92 5.41 -1.00 -15.30
N ASP A 93 6.03 0.02 -14.72
CA ASP A 93 7.32 0.55 -15.14
C ASP A 93 8.45 -0.46 -14.84
N GLN A 94 8.43 -1.12 -13.68
CA GLN A 94 9.34 -2.24 -13.35
C GLN A 94 9.19 -3.42 -14.32
N ARG A 95 7.95 -3.76 -14.72
CA ARG A 95 7.72 -4.83 -15.71
C ARG A 95 8.22 -4.47 -17.10
N ARG A 96 8.12 -3.20 -17.53
CA ARG A 96 8.71 -2.72 -18.79
C ARG A 96 10.24 -2.70 -18.74
N GLY A 97 10.84 -2.31 -17.61
CA GLY A 97 12.29 -2.39 -17.41
C GLY A 97 12.83 -3.83 -17.40
N ARG A 98 11.99 -4.83 -17.09
CA ARG A 98 12.29 -6.27 -17.17
C ARG A 98 11.95 -6.92 -18.53
N LYS A 99 11.72 -6.16 -19.61
CA LYS A 99 11.73 -6.73 -20.97
C LYS A 99 13.16 -7.09 -21.40
N ALA A 100 13.57 -8.26 -20.93
CA ALA A 100 14.45 -9.25 -21.55
C ALA A 100 15.64 -8.75 -22.38
N ALA A 101 16.85 -8.84 -21.81
CA ALA A 101 17.97 -9.33 -22.60
C ALA A 101 17.59 -10.75 -23.04
N ALA A 102 17.28 -10.93 -24.32
CA ALA A 102 17.01 -12.24 -24.88
C ALA A 102 18.19 -13.18 -24.53
N PRO A 103 17.95 -14.39 -24.01
CA PRO A 103 19.03 -15.33 -23.76
C PRO A 103 19.75 -15.58 -25.08
N ALA A 104 21.07 -15.36 -25.09
CA ALA A 104 21.90 -15.59 -26.25
C ALA A 104 21.74 -17.05 -26.69
N VAL A 105 21.03 -17.26 -27.81
CA VAL A 105 20.89 -18.57 -28.45
C VAL A 105 22.29 -19.01 -28.84
N GLN A 106 22.86 -19.93 -28.06
CA GLN A 106 24.13 -20.57 -28.40
C GLN A 106 23.95 -21.30 -29.73
N LYS A 107 24.54 -20.76 -30.79
CA LYS A 107 24.66 -21.43 -32.09
C LYS A 107 25.46 -22.72 -31.86
N ARG A 108 24.77 -23.87 -31.82
CA ARG A 108 25.41 -25.19 -31.87
C ARG A 108 26.22 -25.26 -33.16
N ALA A 109 27.54 -25.41 -33.03
CA ALA A 109 28.42 -25.71 -34.14
C ALA A 109 27.99 -27.05 -34.78
N ALA A 110 27.81 -27.03 -36.10
CA ALA A 110 27.55 -28.23 -36.90
C ALA A 110 28.75 -29.18 -36.78
N ARG A 111 28.53 -30.39 -36.27
CA ARG A 111 29.49 -31.49 -36.34
C ARG A 111 29.68 -31.88 -37.81
N LYS A 112 30.90 -31.72 -38.33
CA LYS A 112 31.32 -32.38 -39.58
C LYS A 112 31.35 -33.91 -39.36
N PRO A 113 30.86 -34.73 -40.28
CA PRO A 113 31.19 -36.15 -40.30
C PRO A 113 32.61 -36.31 -40.85
N SER A 114 33.55 -36.80 -40.04
CA SER A 114 34.83 -37.31 -40.54
C SER A 114 34.62 -38.74 -41.05
N ALA A 115 34.81 -38.88 -42.36
CA ALA A 115 34.69 -40.12 -43.11
C ALA A 115 35.65 -41.20 -42.61
N GLY A 116 35.19 -42.44 -42.62
CA GLY A 116 36.03 -43.61 -42.40
C GLY A 116 36.92 -43.90 -43.60
N LYS A 117 38.10 -44.44 -43.31
CA LYS A 117 38.77 -45.49 -44.07
C LYS A 117 39.75 -46.21 -43.15
#